data_AF-A0A1W1UYP9-F1
#
_entry.id   AF-A0A1W1UYP9-F1
#
_cell.length_a   1.000
_cell.length_b   1.000
_cell.length_c   1.000
_cell.angle_alpha   90.00
_cell.angle_beta   90.00
_cell.angle_gamma   90.00
#
_symmetry.space_group_name_H-M   'P 1'
#
loop_
_entity.id
_entity.type
_entity.pdbx_description
1 polymer ?
#
loop_
_entity_poly.entity_id
_entity_poly.type
_entity_poly.pdbx_seq_one_letter_code
_entity_poly.pdbx_strand_id
1 'polypeptide(L)' 'MRKKRDIPTYEQTHPPHLATAEELAAEGLKITRDLLPAALFKFKAPDLERMSALYERSECVPIDQKPETS' A
#
# COMPACT_ATOMS: atom_id res chain seq x y z
N MET A 1 -2.31 -11.78 -24.39
CA MET A 1 -1.48 -10.56 -24.20
C MET A 1 -1.57 -10.14 -22.73
N ARG A 2 -0.54 -10.40 -21.92
CA ARG A 2 -0.50 -9.87 -20.54
C ARG A 2 -0.33 -8.35 -20.66
N LYS A 3 -1.41 -7.59 -20.50
CA LYS A 3 -1.32 -6.14 -20.27
C LYS A 3 -0.39 -5.98 -19.08
N LYS A 4 0.84 -5.50 -19.32
CA LYS A 4 1.66 -4.95 -18.25
C LYS A 4 0.77 -3.90 -17.61
N ARG A 5 0.32 -4.14 -16.37
CA ARG A 5 -0.42 -3.13 -15.63
C ARG A 5 0.58 -1.98 -15.51
N ASP A 6 0.32 -0.91 -16.25
CA ASP A 6 1.06 0.32 -16.12
C ASP A 6 0.60 0.90 -14.78
N ILE A 7 1.25 0.46 -13.71
CA ILE A 7 0.94 0.92 -12.37
C ILE A 7 1.56 2.31 -12.23
N PRO A 8 0.75 3.34 -11.97
CA PRO A 8 1.28 4.69 -11.83
C PRO A 8 2.33 4.73 -10.73
N THR A 9 3.40 5.49 -10.94
CA THR A 9 4.43 5.73 -9.93
C THR A 9 4.30 7.16 -9.43
N TYR A 10 4.08 7.32 -8.14
CA TYR A 10 4.00 8.60 -7.44
C TYR A 10 5.32 8.92 -6.76
N GLU A 11 5.82 10.14 -6.96
CA GLU A 11 7.08 10.60 -6.35
C GLU A 11 6.78 11.61 -5.24
N GLN A 12 7.32 11.38 -4.05
CA GLN A 12 7.19 12.20 -2.82
C GLN A 12 5.78 12.41 -2.25
N THR A 13 4.74 12.46 -3.08
CA THR A 13 3.34 12.67 -2.66
C THR A 13 2.46 11.60 -3.28
N HIS A 14 1.60 10.98 -2.47
CA HIS A 14 0.61 10.02 -2.92
C HIS A 14 -0.78 10.47 -2.46
N PRO A 15 -1.85 10.10 -3.18
CA PRO A 15 -3.19 10.49 -2.79
C PRO A 15 -3.69 9.69 -1.58
N PRO A 16 -4.57 10.25 -0.74
CA PRO A 16 -4.93 9.69 0.57
C PRO A 16 -5.71 8.36 0.52
N HIS A 17 -6.23 7.98 -0.64
CA HIS A 17 -6.89 6.68 -0.84
C HIS A 17 -5.89 5.54 -1.08
N LEU A 18 -4.64 5.88 -1.43
CA LEU A 18 -3.53 4.95 -1.56
C LEU A 18 -2.68 5.01 -0.31
N ALA A 19 -2.35 3.85 0.25
CA ALA A 19 -1.50 3.76 1.43
C ALA A 19 -0.49 2.64 1.26
N THR A 20 0.65 2.78 1.94
CA THR A 20 1.65 1.72 2.02
C THR A 20 1.16 0.58 2.91
N ALA A 21 1.75 -0.62 2.75
CA ALA A 21 1.40 -1.76 3.59
C ALA A 21 1.59 -1.49 5.10
N GLU A 22 2.58 -0.67 5.46
CA GLU A 22 2.83 -0.25 6.85
C GLU A 22 1.73 0.68 7.38
N GLU A 23 1.30 1.66 6.59
CA GLU A 23 0.19 2.56 6.97
C GLU A 23 -1.12 1.79 7.10
N LEU A 24 -1.40 0.88 6.17
CA LEU A 24 -2.56 0.00 6.24
C LEU A 24 -2.53 -0.84 7.52
N ALA A 25 -1.39 -1.45 7.83
CA ALA A 25 -1.25 -2.23 9.07
C ALA A 25 -1.47 -1.37 10.31
N ALA A 26 -1.00 -0.11 10.32
CA ALA A 26 -1.25 0.85 11.39
C ALA A 26 -2.74 1.23 11.53
N GLU A 27 -3.49 1.21 10.41
CA GLU A 27 -4.94 1.38 10.39
C GLU A 27 -5.73 0.10 10.70
N GLY A 28 -5.06 -1.03 10.96
CA GLY A 28 -5.72 -2.31 11.15
C GLY A 28 -6.23 -2.94 9.86
N LEU A 29 -5.68 -2.56 8.71
CA LEU A 29 -5.93 -3.13 7.39
C LEU A 29 -4.75 -4.00 6.96
N LYS A 30 -5.04 -5.12 6.28
CA LYS A 30 -4.00 -5.95 5.64
C LYS A 30 -4.22 -6.04 4.15
N ILE A 31 -3.11 -6.00 3.44
CA ILE A 31 -3.04 -6.39 2.05
C ILE A 31 -3.21 -7.91 1.94
N THR A 32 -4.04 -8.37 1.00
CA THR A 32 -4.12 -9.81 0.71
C THR A 32 -2.98 -10.20 -0.21
N ARG A 33 -2.58 -11.49 -0.22
CA ARG A 33 -1.53 -11.97 -1.14
C ARG A 33 -1.91 -11.85 -2.62
N ASP A 34 -3.21 -11.79 -2.91
CA ASP A 34 -3.74 -11.60 -4.26
C ASP A 34 -3.89 -10.11 -4.61
N LEU A 35 -3.78 -9.22 -3.62
CA LEU A 35 -3.89 -7.79 -3.84
C LEU A 35 -2.65 -7.29 -4.57
N LEU A 36 -2.88 -6.81 -5.79
CA LEU A 36 -1.85 -6.20 -6.60
C LEU A 36 -1.70 -4.73 -6.22
N PRO A 37 -0.46 -4.22 -6.20
CA PRO A 37 -0.25 -2.81 -5.90
C PRO A 37 -0.91 -1.94 -6.97
N ALA A 38 -1.71 -0.98 -6.51
CA ALA A 38 -2.39 -0.04 -7.37
C ALA A 38 -1.41 0.99 -7.95
N ALA A 39 -0.38 1.35 -7.18
CA ALA A 39 0.66 2.28 -7.59
C ALA A 39 1.99 1.96 -6.90
N LEU A 40 3.07 2.56 -7.38
CA LEU A 40 4.35 2.57 -6.68
C LEU A 40 4.60 3.96 -6.10
N PHE A 41 5.05 4.03 -4.86
CA PHE A 41 5.52 5.24 -4.23
C PHE A 41 7.04 5.27 -4.24
N LYS A 42 7.60 6.30 -4.82
CA LYS A 42 9.03 6.56 -4.79
C LYS A 42 9.32 7.72 -3.84
N PHE A 43 9.92 7.40 -2.72
CA PHE A 43 10.45 8.38 -1.78
C PHE A 43 11.92 8.62 -2.08
N LYS A 44 12.27 9.86 -2.40
CA LYS A 44 13.64 10.27 -2.67
C LYS A 44 14.05 11.34 -1.67
N ALA A 45 14.84 10.93 -0.69
CA ALA A 45 15.59 11.81 0.19
C ALA A 45 17.02 12.01 -0.35
N PRO A 46 17.74 13.07 0.07
CA PRO A 46 19.09 13.37 -0.41
C PRO A 46 20.11 12.22 -0.24
N ASP A 47 19.91 11.34 0.75
CA ASP A 47 20.79 10.21 1.04
C ASP A 47 20.12 8.83 0.80
N LEU A 48 18.80 8.81 0.52
CA LEU A 48 18.02 7.58 0.55
C LEU A 48 16.92 7.58 -0.51
N GLU A 49 16.96 6.59 -1.39
CA GLU A 49 15.87 6.26 -2.31
C GLU A 49 15.14 5.01 -1.79
N ARG A 50 13.84 5.13 -1.53
CA ARG A 50 12.96 4.01 -1.16
C ARG A 50 11.82 3.93 -2.15
N MET A 51 11.52 2.72 -2.57
CA MET A 51 10.36 2.44 -3.39
C MET A 51 9.43 1.53 -2.59
N SER A 52 8.23 2.02 -2.31
CA SER A 52 7.20 1.31 -1.55
C SER A 52 6.01 1.06 -2.45
N ALA A 53 5.38 -0.10 -2.32
CA ALA A 53 4.16 -0.39 -3.04
C ALA A 53 2.96 0.28 -2.34
N LEU A 54 2.09 0.91 -3.11
CA LEU A 54 0.84 1.50 -2.63
C LEU A 54 -0.34 0.61 -2.98
N TYR A 55 -1.25 0.51 -2.05
CA TYR A 55 -2.46 -0.30 -2.14
C TYR A 55 -3.67 0.58 -1.85
N GLU A 56 -4.79 0.28 -2.49
CA GLU A 56 -6.05 0.97 -2.20
C GLU A 56 -6.61 0.49 -0.87
N ARG A 57 -6.90 1.42 0.05
CA ARG A 57 -7.52 1.09 1.33
C ARG A 57 -8.84 0.34 1.16
N SER A 58 -9.59 0.66 0.10
CA SER A 58 -10.88 0.02 -0.23
C SER A 58 -10.77 -1.45 -0.66
N GLU A 59 -9.63 -1.87 -1.21
CA GLU A 59 -9.38 -3.28 -1.58
C GLU A 59 -8.68 -4.07 -0.47
N CYS A 60 -8.16 -3.36 0.53
CA CYS A 60 -7.57 -3.97 1.71
C CYS A 60 -8.65 -4.55 2.61
N VAL A 61 -8.34 -5.68 3.24
CA VAL A 61 -9.27 -6.31 4.17
C VAL A 61 -8.92 -5.87 5.59
N PRO A 62 -9.91 -5.62 6.45
CA PRO A 62 -9.63 -5.43 7.87
C PRO A 62 -8.85 -6.64 8.39
N ILE A 63 -7.77 -6.36 9.12
CA ILE A 63 -7.15 -7.34 9.98
C ILE A 63 -8.25 -7.71 10.95
N ASP A 64 -8.68 -8.97 10.89
CA ASP A 64 -9.52 -9.58 11.93
C ASP A 64 -8.77 -9.37 13.24
N GLN A 65 -9.07 -8.26 13.91
CA GLN A 65 -8.67 -8.01 15.28
C GLN A 65 -9.50 -9.00 16.06
N LYS A 66 -8.99 -10.24 16.15
CA LYS A 66 -9.49 -11.20 17.12
C LYS A 66 -9.55 -10.42 18.44
N PRO A 67 -10.73 -10.26 19.05
CA PRO A 67 -10.83 -9.47 20.26
C PRO A 67 -9.88 -10.09 21.25
N GLU A 68 -8.99 -9.26 21.78
CA GLU A 68 -8.15 -9.58 22.92
C GLU A 68 -9.10 -10.01 24.04
N THR A 69 -9.18 -11.33 24.29
CA THR A 69 -9.91 -11.86 25.43
C THR A 69 -9.16 -11.41 26.68
N SER A 70 -9.86 -10.60 27.48
CA SER A 70 -9.48 -10.10 28.80
C SER A 70 -9.02 -11.18 29.79
#